data_AF-A0A943TKT6-F1
#
_entry.id   AF-A0A943TKT6-F1
#
_cell.length_a   1.000
_cell.length_b   1.000
_cell.length_c   1.000
_cell.angle_alpha   90.00
_cell.angle_beta   90.00
_cell.angle_gamma   90.00
#
_symmetry.space_group_name_H-M   'P 1'
#
loop_
_entity.id
_entity.type
_entity.pdbx_description
1 polymer ?
#
loop_
_entity_poly.entity_id
_entity_poly.type
_entity_poly.pdbx_seq_one_letter_code
_entity_poly.pdbx_strand_id
1 'polypeptide(L)'
;MATQTSFIAQQVRIRQWAEQIRACQNRPAGMDVDTWCVQNNLTKSNYYYRLRRVRKACLDQIPAAESPAFIELPVPVSKEHDLCRQTLASPVTGMEPVVHIQNTKGLSAEIFPGASPEIIRQLVEIFHHAE
;
A
#
# COMPACT_ATOMS: atom_id res chain seq x y z
N MET A 1 -1.73 -37.24 -23.18
CA MET A 1 -2.52 -36.46 -24.15
C MET A 1 -3.93 -36.31 -23.59
N ALA A 2 -4.32 -35.13 -23.10
CA ALA A 2 -5.71 -34.90 -22.70
C ALA A 2 -6.57 -34.86 -23.97
N THR A 3 -7.63 -35.67 -24.04
CA THR A 3 -8.55 -35.65 -25.16
C THR A 3 -9.33 -34.34 -25.17
N GLN A 4 -9.78 -33.88 -26.34
CA GLN A 4 -10.63 -32.69 -26.48
C GLN A 4 -11.85 -32.74 -25.54
N THR A 5 -12.43 -33.93 -25.37
CA THR A 5 -13.53 -34.17 -24.42
C THR A 5 -13.14 -33.93 -22.97
N SER A 6 -11.95 -34.35 -22.55
CA SER A 6 -11.42 -34.12 -21.19
C SER A 6 -11.19 -32.63 -20.91
N PHE A 7 -10.69 -31.89 -21.90
CA PHE A 7 -10.51 -30.45 -21.80
C PHE A 7 -11.85 -29.71 -21.62
N ILE A 8 -12.83 -30.02 -22.46
CA ILE A 8 -14.18 -29.43 -22.34
C ILE A 8 -14.83 -29.80 -21.00
N ALA A 9 -14.72 -31.05 -20.55
CA ALA A 9 -15.23 -31.47 -19.24
C ALA A 9 -14.56 -30.71 -18.07
N GLN A 10 -13.27 -30.40 -18.18
CA GLN A 10 -12.59 -29.55 -17.20
C GLN A 10 -13.15 -28.12 -17.21
N GLN A 11 -13.32 -27.51 -18.38
CA GLN A 11 -13.87 -26.16 -18.51
C GLN A 11 -15.29 -26.05 -17.92
N VAL A 12 -16.15 -27.02 -18.22
CA VAL A 12 -17.52 -27.08 -17.67
C VAL A 12 -17.50 -27.14 -16.14
N ARG A 13 -16.67 -28.01 -15.55
CA ARG A 13 -16.55 -28.11 -14.09
C ARG A 13 -16.06 -26.81 -13.46
N ILE A 14 -15.07 -26.15 -14.06
CA ILE A 14 -14.57 -24.86 -13.57
C ILE A 14 -15.68 -23.80 -13.57
N ARG A 15 -16.49 -23.73 -14.63
CA ARG A 15 -17.65 -22.81 -14.71
C ARG A 15 -18.68 -23.08 -13.62
N GLN A 16 -19.06 -24.34 -13.43
CA GLN A 16 -19.99 -24.74 -12.37
C GLN A 16 -19.45 -24.39 -10.97
N TRP A 17 -18.17 -24.61 -10.74
CA TRP A 17 -17.53 -24.23 -9.47
C TRP A 17 -17.51 -22.72 -9.27
N ALA A 18 -17.29 -21.93 -10.34
CA ALA A 18 -17.32 -20.48 -10.26
C ALA A 18 -18.71 -19.95 -9.84
N GLU A 19 -19.78 -20.54 -10.38
CA GLU A 19 -21.16 -20.22 -9.99
C GLU A 19 -21.41 -20.54 -8.51
N GLN A 20 -20.98 -21.70 -8.03
CA GLN A 20 -21.11 -22.08 -6.62
C GLN A 20 -20.32 -21.13 -5.70
N ILE A 21 -19.10 -20.74 -6.10
CA ILE A 21 -18.31 -19.77 -5.33
C ILE A 21 -19.03 -18.43 -5.27
N ARG A 22 -19.61 -17.97 -6.37
CA ARG A 22 -20.39 -16.72 -6.42
C ARG A 22 -21.61 -16.79 -5.50
N ALA A 23 -22.33 -17.92 -5.49
CA ALA A 23 -23.45 -18.14 -4.59
C ALA A 23 -23.01 -18.12 -3.11
N CYS A 24 -21.86 -18.73 -2.79
CA CYS A 24 -21.28 -18.67 -1.44
C CYS A 24 -20.84 -17.24 -1.05
N GLN A 25 -20.31 -16.46 -1.98
CA GLN A 25 -19.94 -15.07 -1.74
C GLN A 25 -21.15 -14.17 -1.48
N ASN A 26 -22.29 -14.49 -2.11
CA ASN A 26 -23.57 -13.79 -1.94
C ASN A 26 -24.45 -14.39 -0.81
N ARG A 27 -23.87 -15.16 0.11
CA ARG A 27 -24.59 -15.71 1.26
C ARG A 27 -25.07 -14.60 2.21
N PRO A 28 -26.14 -14.82 2.99
CA PRO A 28 -26.62 -13.85 3.97
C PRO A 28 -25.53 -13.37 4.92
N ALA A 29 -25.58 -12.09 5.29
CA ALA A 29 -24.64 -11.52 6.25
C ALA A 29 -24.69 -12.30 7.58
N GLY A 30 -23.51 -12.62 8.14
CA GLY A 30 -23.38 -13.43 9.35
C GLY A 30 -23.40 -14.95 9.13
N MET A 31 -23.66 -15.44 7.92
CA MET A 31 -23.54 -16.87 7.61
C MET A 31 -22.07 -17.26 7.42
N ASP A 32 -21.60 -18.30 8.13
CA ASP A 32 -20.27 -18.87 7.91
C ASP A 32 -20.20 -19.69 6.61
N VAL A 33 -19.00 -19.76 6.04
CA VAL A 33 -18.74 -20.58 4.85
C VAL A 33 -19.00 -22.06 5.13
N ASP A 34 -18.69 -22.56 6.33
CA ASP A 34 -18.91 -23.97 6.70
C ASP A 34 -20.39 -24.34 6.63
N THR A 35 -21.25 -23.53 7.26
CA THR A 35 -22.71 -23.69 7.22
C THR A 35 -23.26 -23.68 5.80
N TRP A 36 -22.78 -22.76 4.96
CA TRP A 36 -23.18 -22.71 3.55
C TRP A 36 -22.74 -23.97 2.79
N CYS A 37 -21.54 -24.49 3.05
CA CYS A 37 -21.04 -25.71 2.43
C CYS A 37 -21.91 -26.91 2.79
N VAL A 38 -22.27 -27.07 4.07
CA VAL A 38 -23.16 -28.15 4.53
C VAL A 38 -24.51 -28.11 3.81
N GLN A 39 -25.14 -26.93 3.71
CA GLN A 39 -26.40 -26.75 2.99
C GLN A 39 -26.31 -27.08 1.49
N ASN A 40 -25.13 -26.91 0.90
CA ASN A 40 -24.87 -27.15 -0.53
C ASN A 40 -24.21 -28.51 -0.80
N ASN A 41 -24.30 -29.45 0.16
CA ASN A 41 -23.72 -30.80 0.05
C ASN A 41 -22.23 -30.80 -0.30
N LEU A 42 -21.48 -29.89 0.32
CA LEU A 42 -20.07 -29.67 0.08
C LEU A 42 -19.30 -29.76 1.39
N THR A 43 -18.12 -30.38 1.36
CA THR A 43 -17.18 -30.27 2.47
C THR A 43 -16.38 -28.97 2.37
N LYS A 44 -16.00 -28.40 3.51
CA LYS A 44 -15.16 -27.18 3.56
C LYS A 44 -13.86 -27.34 2.75
N SER A 45 -13.22 -28.50 2.82
CA SER A 45 -12.01 -28.79 2.05
C SER A 45 -12.26 -28.77 0.54
N ASN A 46 -13.37 -29.33 0.08
CA ASN A 46 -13.75 -29.34 -1.33
C ASN A 46 -14.08 -27.92 -1.82
N TYR A 47 -14.74 -27.10 -1.00
CA TYR A 47 -14.97 -25.69 -1.30
C TYR A 47 -13.66 -24.95 -1.59
N TYR A 48 -12.70 -25.00 -0.67
CA TYR A 48 -11.44 -24.28 -0.85
C TYR A 48 -10.59 -24.86 -1.99
N TYR A 49 -10.68 -26.18 -2.24
CA TYR A 49 -10.08 -26.79 -3.42
C TYR A 49 -10.67 -26.20 -4.71
N ARG A 50 -12.01 -26.16 -4.83
CA ARG A 50 -12.70 -25.56 -5.99
C ARG A 50 -12.34 -24.09 -6.17
N LEU A 51 -12.34 -23.32 -5.07
CA LEU A 51 -11.95 -21.91 -5.07
C LEU A 51 -10.53 -21.70 -5.63
N ARG A 52 -9.58 -22.51 -5.17
CA ARG A 52 -8.20 -22.47 -5.67
C ARG A 52 -8.14 -22.81 -7.17
N ARG A 53 -8.88 -23.83 -7.62
CA ARG A 53 -8.91 -24.24 -9.03
C ARG A 53 -9.50 -23.17 -9.94
N VAL A 54 -10.58 -22.52 -9.52
CA VAL A 54 -11.22 -21.43 -10.26
C VAL A 54 -10.28 -20.22 -10.35
N ARG A 55 -9.68 -19.79 -9.24
CA ARG A 55 -8.69 -18.69 -9.25
C ARG A 55 -7.53 -18.97 -10.21
N LYS A 56 -6.97 -20.17 -10.18
CA LYS A 56 -5.91 -20.58 -11.10
C LYS A 56 -6.37 -20.48 -12.56
N ALA A 57 -7.54 -21.04 -12.88
CA ALA A 57 -8.07 -20.99 -14.25
C ALA A 57 -8.35 -19.55 -14.73
N CYS A 58 -8.71 -18.62 -13.83
CA CYS A 58 -8.84 -17.20 -14.18
C CYS A 58 -7.47 -16.58 -14.49
N LEU A 59 -6.45 -16.85 -13.66
CA LEU A 59 -5.09 -16.35 -13.89
C LEU A 59 -4.49 -16.89 -15.19
N ASP A 60 -4.69 -18.17 -15.49
CA ASP A 60 -4.20 -18.80 -16.72
C ASP A 60 -4.84 -18.21 -18.00
N GLN A 61 -5.99 -17.53 -17.88
CA GLN A 61 -6.68 -16.84 -18.99
C GLN A 61 -6.23 -15.38 -19.17
N ILE A 62 -5.62 -14.78 -18.15
CA ILE A 62 -5.03 -13.45 -18.28
C ILE A 62 -3.78 -13.66 -19.15
N PRO A 63 -3.69 -13.01 -20.33
CA PRO A 63 -2.45 -13.04 -21.11
C PRO A 63 -1.32 -12.63 -20.17
N ALA A 64 -0.24 -13.41 -20.11
CA ALA A 64 0.93 -12.98 -19.37
C ALA A 64 1.29 -11.59 -19.89
N ALA A 65 1.05 -10.55 -19.09
CA ALA A 65 1.43 -9.21 -19.45
C ALA A 65 2.93 -9.30 -19.75
N GLU A 66 3.30 -9.03 -21.00
CA GLU A 66 4.69 -8.88 -21.37
C GLU A 66 5.22 -7.75 -20.48
N SER A 67 6.01 -8.13 -19.47
CA SER A 67 6.43 -7.33 -18.31
C SER A 67 5.32 -6.93 -17.31
N PRO A 68 5.58 -7.03 -15.98
CA PRO A 68 4.74 -6.35 -15.00
C PRO A 68 4.84 -4.84 -15.25
N ALA A 69 3.75 -4.23 -15.72
CA ALA A 69 3.66 -2.79 -15.82
C ALA A 69 3.83 -2.19 -14.42
N PHE A 70 4.93 -1.47 -14.21
CA PHE A 70 5.10 -0.66 -13.01
C PHE A 70 4.03 0.42 -13.02
N ILE A 71 3.10 0.36 -12.06
CA ILE A 71 2.07 1.37 -11.87
C ILE A 71 2.47 2.18 -10.65
N GLU A 72 2.83 3.45 -10.85
CA GLU A 72 3.01 4.39 -9.76
C GLU A 72 1.66 4.64 -9.10
N LEU A 73 1.52 4.19 -7.85
CA LEU A 73 0.36 4.52 -7.02
C LEU A 73 0.48 5.99 -6.61
N PRO A 74 -0.54 6.83 -6.87
CA PRO A 74 -0.53 8.21 -6.39
C PRO A 74 -0.41 8.20 -4.87
N VAL A 75 0.54 8.99 -4.35
CA VAL A 75 0.73 9.15 -2.91
C VAL A 75 -0.63 9.54 -2.31
N PRO A 76 -1.17 8.78 -1.34
CA PRO A 76 -2.42 9.15 -0.70
C PRO A 76 -2.20 10.51 -0.04
N VAL A 77 -2.88 11.52 -0.57
CA VAL A 77 -2.93 12.85 0.06
C VAL A 77 -3.80 12.67 1.29
N SER A 78 -3.16 12.38 2.43
CA SER A 78 -3.82 12.37 3.72
C SER A 78 -4.47 13.73 3.94
N LYS A 79 -5.79 13.80 3.82
CA LYS A 79 -6.60 14.96 4.23
C LYS A 79 -6.79 14.97 5.76
N GLU A 80 -5.70 14.72 6.47
CA GLU A 80 -5.66 14.75 7.93
C GLU A 80 -4.35 15.42 8.34
N HIS A 81 -4.20 16.71 8.00
CA HIS A 81 -3.33 17.63 8.76
C HIS A 81 -3.64 19.11 8.45
N ASP A 82 -4.91 19.49 8.44
CA ASP A 82 -5.33 20.90 8.41
C ASP A 82 -5.13 21.63 9.76
N LEU A 83 -4.48 21.02 10.75
CA LEU A 83 -4.26 21.64 12.06
C LEU A 83 -2.83 21.57 12.62
N CYS A 84 -1.86 21.01 11.88
CA CYS A 84 -0.49 20.93 12.39
C CYS A 84 0.54 21.04 11.25
N ARG A 85 0.50 22.18 10.55
CA ARG A 85 1.62 22.72 9.75
C ARG A 85 1.93 24.18 10.12
N GLN A 86 1.63 24.54 11.34
CA GLN A 86 2.30 25.61 12.08
C GLN A 86 3.06 24.80 13.14
N THR A 87 4.29 24.33 12.94
CA THR A 87 5.51 25.05 13.36
C THR A 87 6.75 24.22 12.96
N LEU A 88 6.83 23.70 11.73
CA LEU A 88 8.07 23.12 11.22
C LEU A 88 8.32 23.67 9.82
N ALA A 89 9.14 24.71 9.78
CA ALA A 89 9.60 25.38 8.58
C ALA A 89 10.27 24.36 7.63
N SER A 90 9.58 24.03 6.55
CA SER A 90 10.27 23.67 5.30
C SER A 90 10.86 24.96 4.73
N PRO A 91 12.15 25.02 4.38
CA PRO A 91 12.76 26.21 3.82
C PRO A 91 12.08 26.54 2.48
N VAL A 92 11.54 27.76 2.40
CA VAL A 92 11.04 28.37 1.17
C VAL A 92 12.19 28.49 0.20
N THR A 93 12.07 27.82 -0.95
CA THR A 93 12.92 27.98 -2.12
C THR A 93 13.08 29.48 -2.46
N GLY A 94 14.25 30.05 -2.21
CA GLY A 94 14.65 31.37 -2.72
C GLY A 94 15.09 32.44 -1.70
N MET A 95 15.30 32.13 -0.41
CA MET A 95 15.88 33.10 0.54
C MET A 95 17.37 32.84 0.76
N GLU A 96 18.21 33.82 0.47
CA GLU A 96 19.64 33.79 0.82
C GLU A 96 19.83 33.96 2.34
N PRO A 97 20.77 33.22 2.95
CA PRO A 97 21.06 33.35 4.37
C PRO A 97 21.62 34.75 4.68
N VAL A 98 21.16 35.35 5.77
CA VAL A 98 21.58 36.71 6.17
C VAL A 98 22.83 36.65 7.04
N VAL A 99 23.03 35.56 7.79
CA VAL A 99 24.17 35.38 8.67
C VAL A 99 24.69 33.95 8.55
N HIS A 100 26.02 33.81 8.43
CA HIS A 100 26.72 32.54 8.47
C HIS A 100 27.67 32.52 9.67
N ILE A 101 27.56 31.50 10.53
CA ILE A 101 28.40 31.30 11.72
C ILE A 101 29.27 30.07 11.49
N GLN A 102 30.58 30.18 11.75
CA GLN A 102 31.53 29.07 11.67
C GLN A 102 32.40 28.98 12.94
N ASN A 103 32.67 27.77 13.41
CA ASN A 103 33.63 27.49 14.51
C ASN A 103 34.96 26.96 13.93
N THR A 104 36.07 27.17 14.64
CA THR A 104 37.41 26.63 14.36
C THR A 104 37.45 25.10 14.15
N LYS A 105 36.48 24.36 14.70
CA LYS A 105 36.32 22.91 14.52
C LYS A 105 35.56 22.51 13.24
N GLY A 106 35.18 23.47 12.39
CA GLY A 106 34.53 23.21 11.11
C GLY A 106 33.00 23.05 11.17
N LEU A 107 32.36 23.41 12.29
CA LEU A 107 30.91 23.51 12.37
C LEU A 107 30.44 24.82 11.75
N SER A 108 29.42 24.77 10.89
CA SER A 108 28.82 25.95 10.26
C SER A 108 27.30 25.95 10.38
N ALA A 109 26.70 27.13 10.57
CA ALA A 109 25.25 27.32 10.58
C ALA A 109 24.85 28.58 9.79
N GLU A 110 23.72 28.47 9.09
CA GLU A 110 23.14 29.54 8.28
C GLU A 110 21.81 30.01 8.88
N ILE A 111 21.67 31.32 9.10
CA ILE A 111 20.48 31.94 9.65
C ILE A 111 19.73 32.66 8.52
N PHE A 112 18.49 32.22 8.30
CA PHE A 112 17.59 32.78 7.30
C PHE A 112 16.70 33.88 7.91
N PRO A 113 16.23 34.85 7.09
CA PRO A 113 15.30 35.87 7.57
C PRO A 113 14.03 35.23 8.15
N GLY A 114 13.64 35.64 9.36
CA GLY A 114 12.51 35.06 10.09
C GLY A 114 12.89 34.06 11.18
N ALA A 115 14.18 33.84 11.43
CA ALA A 115 14.64 33.06 12.58
C ALA A 115 14.24 33.72 13.91
N SER A 116 13.64 32.94 14.81
CA SER A 116 13.22 33.41 16.13
C SER A 116 14.44 33.70 17.02
N PRO A 117 14.42 34.77 17.85
CA PRO A 117 15.55 35.10 18.73
C PRO A 117 15.88 33.99 19.73
N GLU A 118 14.93 33.15 20.12
CA GLU A 118 15.18 31.99 20.98
C GLU A 118 16.04 30.93 20.27
N ILE A 119 15.76 30.66 18.99
CA ILE A 119 16.51 29.68 18.19
C ILE A 119 17.93 30.18 17.95
N ILE A 120 18.10 31.48 17.68
CA ILE A 120 19.42 32.09 17.51
C ILE A 120 20.23 31.99 18.81
N ARG A 121 19.61 32.23 19.97
CA ARG A 121 20.27 32.09 21.28
C ARG A 121 20.73 30.66 21.54
N GLN A 122 19.85 29.68 21.32
CA GLN A 122 20.19 28.27 21.49
C GLN A 122 21.32 27.84 20.55
N LEU A 123 21.29 28.30 19.30
CA LEU A 123 22.34 28.01 18.33
C LEU A 123 23.70 28.54 18.82
N VAL A 124 23.76 29.80 19.28
CA VAL A 124 25.00 30.39 19.82
C VAL A 124 25.49 29.62 21.04
N GLU A 125 24.59 29.22 21.94
CA GLU A 125 24.94 28.42 23.11
C GLU A 125 25.51 27.05 22.73
N ILE A 126 24.89 26.34 21.78
CA ILE A 126 25.39 25.06 21.26
C ILE A 126 26.79 25.23 20.66
N PHE A 127 27.01 26.29 19.88
CA PHE A 127 28.31 26.55 19.26
C PHE A 127 29.40 26.89 20.28
N HIS A 128 29.04 27.54 21.40
CA HIS A 128 29.95 27.80 22.51
C HIS A 128 30.33 26.51 23.27
N HIS A 129 29.38 25.61 23.49
CA HIS A 129 29.65 24.31 24.14
C HIS A 129 30.40 23.32 23.23
N ALA A 130 30.35 23.52 21.91
CA ALA A 130 31.08 22.71 20.95
C ALA A 130 32.58 23.09 20.85
N GLU A 131 33.01 24.18 21.49
CA GLU A 131 34.40 24.66 21.55
C GLU A 131 35.32 23.80 22.43
#